data_AF-A0A973FWR7-F1
#
_entry.id   AF-A0A973FWR7-F1
#
_cell.length_a   1.000
_cell.length_b   1.000
_cell.length_c   1.000
_cell.angle_alpha   90.00
_cell.angle_beta   90.00
_cell.angle_gamma   90.00
#
_symmetry.space_group_name_H-M   'P 1'
#
loop_
_entity.id
_entity.type
_entity.pdbx_description
1 polymer ?
#
loop_
_entity_poly.entity_id
_entity_poly.type
_entity_poly.pdbx_seq_one_letter_code
_entity_poly.pdbx_strand_id
1 'polypeptide(L)'
;MLEGLGSVSKIPELQRRILFTFLLLAVYRIGVFIPTPGIDNAALLAFFEQARGSMLGLMDMFAGGALSAFSIFALGIMPYISSSIILQLLTVAIPHLEKLSKEGEMGRRKITQYTRYGTVALSMIQGFGIAYGLQHMASPSGAPIVLQPGFSFIMMTVITLTAGTAFIMWLGETITEKGIGNGISLIIFAGIVCRFPAAIASTWRL
;
A
#
# COMPACT_ATOMS: atom_id res chain seq x y z
N MET A 1 11.75 -27.22 11.89
CA MET A 1 11.55 -25.97 11.10
C MET A 1 12.85 -25.44 10.49
N LEU A 2 14.01 -25.50 11.17
CA LEU A 2 15.30 -25.06 10.60
C LEU A 2 15.83 -25.96 9.45
N GLU A 3 15.51 -27.26 9.43
CA GLU A 3 15.87 -28.15 8.31
C GLU A 3 15.21 -27.76 6.98
N GLY A 4 14.04 -27.12 7.01
CA GLY A 4 13.34 -26.61 5.83
C GLY A 4 14.06 -25.43 5.16
N LEU A 5 14.83 -24.65 5.92
CA LEU A 5 15.64 -23.55 5.37
C LEU A 5 16.88 -24.08 4.63
N GLY A 6 17.43 -25.23 5.07
CA GLY A 6 18.55 -25.89 4.41
C GLY A 6 18.18 -26.54 3.07
N SER A 7 16.93 -26.97 2.90
CA SER A 7 16.41 -27.54 1.65
C SER A 7 15.95 -26.48 0.64
N VAL A 8 15.68 -25.24 1.07
CA VAL A 8 15.42 -24.10 0.16
C VAL A 8 16.63 -23.84 -0.75
N SER A 9 17.85 -24.01 -0.23
CA SER A 9 19.07 -23.85 -1.02
C SER A 9 19.29 -24.96 -2.07
N LYS A 10 18.57 -26.08 -1.95
CA LYS A 10 18.72 -27.24 -2.84
C LYS A 10 17.75 -27.23 -4.03
N ILE A 11 16.71 -26.39 -4.00
CA ILE A 11 15.68 -26.35 -5.05
C ILE A 11 15.83 -25.05 -5.85
N PRO A 12 16.42 -25.09 -7.06
CA PRO A 12 16.69 -23.89 -7.86
C PRO A 12 15.43 -23.13 -8.25
N GLU A 13 14.29 -23.82 -8.41
CA GLU A 13 13.00 -23.16 -8.66
C GLU A 13 12.57 -22.28 -7.49
N LEU A 14 12.71 -22.78 -6.25
CA LEU A 14 12.31 -22.04 -5.06
C LEU A 14 13.21 -20.83 -4.83
N GLN A 15 14.52 -20.98 -5.05
CA GLN A 15 15.46 -19.84 -5.03
C GLN A 15 15.06 -18.75 -6.03
N ARG A 16 14.67 -19.13 -7.26
CA ARG A 16 14.23 -18.17 -8.28
C ARG A 16 12.98 -17.42 -7.86
N ARG A 17 11.99 -18.12 -7.27
CA ARG A 17 10.76 -17.48 -6.76
C ARG A 17 11.02 -16.55 -5.58
N ILE A 18 11.93 -16.92 -4.68
CA ILE A 18 12.37 -16.07 -3.56
C ILE A 18 13.06 -14.82 -4.08
N LEU A 19 14.04 -14.98 -4.98
CA LEU A 19 14.77 -13.85 -5.56
C LEU A 19 13.83 -12.90 -6.31
N PHE A 20 12.88 -13.45 -7.06
CA PHE A 20 11.85 -12.66 -7.75
C PHE A 20 10.99 -11.86 -6.77
N THR A 21 10.57 -12.50 -5.66
CA THR A 21 9.81 -11.83 -4.59
C THR A 21 10.61 -10.70 -3.96
N PHE A 22 11.87 -10.94 -3.60
CA PHE A 22 12.77 -9.91 -3.05
C PHE A 22 12.98 -8.74 -4.01
N LEU A 23 13.13 -9.02 -5.30
CA LEU A 23 13.30 -7.99 -6.32
C LEU A 23 12.05 -7.10 -6.41
N LEU A 24 10.85 -7.67 -6.41
CA LEU A 24 9.61 -6.89 -6.43
C LEU A 24 9.39 -6.10 -5.12
N LEU A 25 9.76 -6.67 -3.98
CA LEU A 25 9.75 -5.93 -2.70
C LEU A 25 10.76 -4.78 -2.68
N ALA A 26 11.92 -4.94 -3.32
CA ALA A 26 12.89 -3.85 -3.49
C ALA A 26 12.32 -2.73 -4.37
N VAL A 27 11.65 -3.07 -5.49
CA VAL A 27 10.96 -2.10 -6.34
C VAL A 27 9.88 -1.34 -5.56
N TYR A 28 9.05 -2.06 -4.78
CA TYR A 28 8.09 -1.44 -3.88
C TYR A 28 8.77 -0.45 -2.93
N ARG A 29 9.89 -0.84 -2.33
CA ARG A 29 10.61 0.00 -1.38
C ARG A 29 11.18 1.27 -2.02
N ILE A 30 11.71 1.18 -3.23
CA ILE A 30 12.19 2.35 -3.98
C ILE A 30 11.04 3.32 -4.23
N GLY A 31 9.85 2.83 -4.63
CA GLY A 31 8.72 3.71 -4.88
C GLY A 31 8.16 4.41 -3.63
N VAL A 32 8.32 3.83 -2.44
CA VAL A 32 8.00 4.52 -1.17
C VAL A 32 8.88 5.76 -0.93
N PHE A 33 10.05 5.86 -1.55
CA PHE A 33 10.91 7.05 -1.47
C PHE A 33 10.65 8.09 -2.58
N ILE A 34 9.74 7.81 -3.52
CA ILE A 34 9.39 8.75 -4.59
C ILE A 34 8.22 9.62 -4.09
N PRO A 35 8.43 10.91 -3.78
CA PRO A 35 7.38 11.79 -3.29
C PRO A 35 6.38 12.12 -4.39
N THR A 36 5.12 12.32 -4.02
CA THR A 36 4.11 12.85 -4.93
C THR A 36 4.40 14.33 -5.22
N PRO A 37 4.27 14.79 -6.48
CA PRO A 37 4.57 16.17 -6.80
C PRO A 37 3.59 17.16 -6.12
N GLY A 38 4.09 18.34 -5.78
CA GLY A 38 3.27 19.45 -5.26
C GLY A 38 3.14 19.54 -3.73
N ILE A 39 3.84 18.68 -2.98
CA ILE A 39 3.85 18.67 -1.51
C ILE A 39 5.23 19.00 -0.95
N ASP A 40 5.23 19.80 0.11
CA ASP A 40 6.40 20.00 0.96
C ASP A 40 6.52 18.85 1.97
N ASN A 41 7.46 17.94 1.69
CA ASN A 41 7.73 16.78 2.54
C ASN A 41 8.24 17.17 3.93
N ALA A 42 8.98 18.28 4.07
CA ALA A 42 9.49 18.71 5.38
C ALA A 42 8.35 19.22 6.26
N ALA A 43 7.44 20.00 5.67
CA ALA A 43 6.24 20.49 6.34
C ALA A 43 5.32 19.33 6.79
N LEU A 44 5.15 18.33 5.93
CA LEU A 44 4.32 17.15 6.23
C LEU A 44 4.95 16.23 7.28
N LEU A 45 6.26 16.00 7.21
CA LEU A 45 6.98 15.21 8.21
C LEU A 45 6.84 15.85 9.60
N ALA A 46 6.97 17.18 9.71
CA ALA A 46 6.77 17.89 10.98
C ALA A 46 5.35 17.70 11.55
N PHE A 47 4.33 17.67 10.69
CA PHE A 47 2.96 17.34 11.08
C PHE A 47 2.84 15.89 11.58
N PHE A 48 3.44 14.94 10.87
CA PHE A 48 3.41 13.52 11.23
C PHE A 48 4.17 13.21 12.52
N GLU A 49 5.27 13.92 12.81
CA GLU A 49 6.00 13.80 14.07
C GLU A 49 5.09 14.12 15.27
N GLN A 50 4.28 15.17 15.16
CA GLN A 50 3.32 15.53 16.19
C GLN A 50 2.15 14.54 16.27
N ALA A 51 1.78 13.92 15.14
CA ALA A 51 0.72 12.93 15.04
C ALA A 51 1.17 11.46 15.26
N ARG A 52 2.45 11.19 15.60
CA ARG A 52 2.99 9.82 15.73
C ARG A 52 2.20 8.93 16.69
N GLY A 53 1.66 9.49 17.79
CA GLY A 53 0.86 8.76 18.78
C GLY A 53 -0.62 8.56 18.38
N SER A 54 -1.04 9.10 17.25
CA SER A 54 -2.43 9.03 16.78
C SER A 54 -2.68 7.80 15.89
N MET A 55 -3.96 7.53 15.60
CA MET A 55 -4.37 6.52 14.63
C MET A 55 -3.70 6.71 13.25
N LEU A 56 -3.40 7.96 12.86
CA LEU A 56 -2.71 8.28 11.61
C LEU A 56 -1.27 7.75 11.59
N GLY A 57 -0.57 7.79 12.74
CA GLY A 57 0.77 7.21 12.89
C GLY A 57 0.77 5.68 12.74
N LEU A 58 -0.26 5.02 13.28
CA LEU A 58 -0.45 3.58 13.09
C LEU A 58 -0.69 3.23 11.60
N MET A 59 -1.51 4.03 10.90
CA MET A 59 -1.73 3.85 9.45
C MET A 59 -0.43 3.99 8.66
N ASP A 60 0.42 4.98 8.98
CA ASP A 60 1.72 5.15 8.34
C ASP A 60 2.71 4.02 8.67
N MET A 61 2.60 3.39 9.85
CA MET A 61 3.38 2.21 10.19
C MET A 61 3.07 1.04 9.25
N PHE A 62 1.79 0.77 8.99
CA PHE A 62 1.36 -0.26 8.05
C PHE A 62 1.72 0.09 6.60
N ALA A 63 1.76 1.38 6.25
CA ALA A 63 2.20 1.85 4.94
C ALA A 63 3.74 1.91 4.79
N GLY A 64 4.52 1.56 5.82
CA GLY A 64 5.98 1.55 5.78
C GLY A 64 6.65 2.93 5.62
N GLY A 65 5.98 3.99 6.06
CA GLY A 65 6.43 5.38 5.92
C GLY A 65 5.98 6.08 4.63
N ALA A 66 5.18 5.39 3.79
CA ALA A 66 4.71 5.94 2.52
C ALA A 66 3.75 7.12 2.69
N LEU A 67 3.05 7.22 3.82
CA LEU A 67 2.08 8.28 4.10
C LEU A 67 2.78 9.51 4.69
N SER A 68 3.72 9.34 5.62
CA SER A 68 4.51 10.43 6.21
C SER A 68 5.46 11.09 5.22
N ALA A 69 5.98 10.34 4.24
CA ALA A 69 6.76 10.87 3.12
C ALA A 69 5.89 11.26 1.90
N PHE A 70 4.57 11.11 2.01
CA PHE A 70 3.59 11.26 0.92
C PHE A 70 4.07 10.78 -0.45
N SER A 71 4.50 9.54 -0.46
CA SER A 71 5.00 8.90 -1.66
C SER A 71 3.89 8.66 -2.68
N ILE A 72 4.28 8.30 -3.91
CA ILE A 72 3.34 7.79 -4.92
C ILE A 72 2.53 6.58 -4.43
N PHE A 73 3.00 5.91 -3.37
CA PHE A 73 2.37 4.76 -2.72
C PHE A 73 1.69 5.13 -1.39
N ALA A 74 1.34 6.40 -1.15
CA ALA A 74 0.79 6.85 0.14
C ALA A 74 -0.49 6.11 0.56
N LEU A 75 -1.35 5.72 -0.39
CA LEU A 75 -2.52 4.88 -0.11
C LEU A 75 -2.16 3.41 0.20
N GLY A 76 -0.97 2.98 -0.22
CA GLY A 76 -0.50 1.61 -0.08
C GLY A 76 -1.42 0.59 -0.74
N ILE A 77 -1.52 -0.58 -0.13
CA ILE A 77 -2.42 -1.67 -0.56
C ILE A 77 -3.82 -1.57 0.08
N MET A 78 -4.06 -0.55 0.92
CA MET A 78 -5.32 -0.42 1.69
C MET A 78 -6.58 -0.36 0.81
N PRO A 79 -6.62 0.40 -0.31
CA PRO A 79 -7.81 0.43 -1.18
C PRO A 79 -8.16 -0.96 -1.72
N TYR A 80 -7.16 -1.80 -1.98
CA TYR A 80 -7.36 -3.17 -2.43
C TYR A 80 -7.93 -4.06 -1.32
N ILE A 81 -7.35 -3.97 -0.12
CA ILE A 81 -7.85 -4.70 1.05
C ILE A 81 -9.32 -4.33 1.29
N SER A 82 -9.63 -3.03 1.33
CA SER A 82 -11.00 -2.54 1.50
C SER A 82 -11.92 -3.06 0.41
N SER A 83 -11.52 -2.99 -0.87
CA SER A 83 -12.32 -3.53 -1.97
C SER A 83 -12.58 -5.03 -1.84
N SER A 84 -11.58 -5.80 -1.41
CA SER A 84 -11.68 -7.25 -1.26
C SER A 84 -12.63 -7.64 -0.13
N ILE A 85 -12.58 -6.91 1.00
CA ILE A 85 -13.49 -7.10 2.13
C ILE A 85 -14.92 -6.72 1.72
N ILE A 86 -15.10 -5.61 1.01
CA ILE A 86 -16.41 -5.20 0.51
C ILE A 86 -17.01 -6.30 -0.36
N LEU A 87 -16.24 -6.85 -1.30
CA LEU A 87 -16.75 -7.96 -2.13
C LEU A 87 -17.00 -9.23 -1.34
N GLN A 88 -16.17 -9.56 -0.35
CA GLN A 88 -16.43 -10.70 0.54
C GLN A 88 -17.76 -10.54 1.28
N LEU A 89 -18.04 -9.35 1.81
CA LEU A 89 -19.31 -9.06 2.46
C LEU A 89 -20.48 -9.11 1.46
N LEU A 90 -20.30 -8.54 0.26
CA LEU A 90 -21.32 -8.59 -0.80
C LEU A 90 -21.57 -10.01 -1.31
N THR A 91 -20.59 -10.91 -1.28
CA THR A 91 -20.82 -12.33 -1.64
C THR A 91 -21.75 -13.04 -0.66
N VAL A 92 -21.84 -12.58 0.60
CA VAL A 92 -22.79 -13.10 1.59
C VAL A 92 -24.17 -12.46 1.44
N ALA A 93 -24.21 -11.18 1.07
CA ALA A 93 -25.47 -10.44 0.93
C ALA A 93 -26.19 -10.65 -0.42
N ILE A 94 -25.45 -10.92 -1.51
CA ILE A 94 -25.97 -11.00 -2.88
C ILE A 94 -25.86 -12.44 -3.41
N PRO A 95 -26.98 -13.14 -3.65
CA PRO A 95 -26.99 -14.54 -4.09
C PRO A 95 -26.27 -14.79 -5.42
N HIS A 96 -26.23 -13.79 -6.31
CA HIS A 96 -25.51 -13.88 -7.58
C HIS A 96 -23.99 -13.98 -7.37
N LEU A 97 -23.44 -13.18 -6.45
CA LEU A 97 -22.02 -13.20 -6.11
C LEU A 97 -21.65 -14.47 -5.33
N GLU A 98 -22.56 -14.97 -4.49
CA GLU A 98 -22.40 -16.25 -3.81
C GLU A 98 -22.28 -17.42 -4.81
N LYS A 99 -23.17 -17.47 -5.80
CA LYS A 99 -23.11 -18.46 -6.90
C LYS A 99 -21.81 -18.35 -7.66
N LEU A 100 -21.40 -17.13 -8.02
CA LEU A 100 -20.11 -16.88 -8.68
C LEU A 100 -18.94 -17.40 -7.84
N SER A 101 -18.96 -17.23 -6.52
CA SER A 101 -17.91 -17.75 -5.63
C SER A 101 -17.84 -19.28 -5.63
N LYS A 102 -18.98 -19.94 -5.83
CA LYS A 102 -19.13 -21.41 -5.90
C LYS A 102 -18.83 -22.01 -7.28
N GLU A 103 -18.71 -21.20 -8.34
CA GLU A 103 -18.37 -21.62 -9.71
C GLU A 103 -16.88 -22.02 -9.91
N GLY A 104 -16.11 -22.15 -8.84
CA GLY A 104 -14.70 -22.58 -8.88
C GLY A 104 -13.73 -21.49 -9.35
N GLU A 105 -12.72 -21.85 -10.15
CA GLU A 105 -11.65 -20.92 -10.56
C GLU A 105 -12.15 -19.77 -11.43
N MET A 106 -13.09 -20.03 -12.36
CA MET A 106 -13.64 -19.01 -13.24
C MET A 106 -14.42 -17.94 -12.48
N GLY A 107 -15.19 -18.38 -11.48
CA GLY A 107 -15.91 -17.49 -10.58
C GLY A 107 -15.00 -16.64 -9.71
N ARG A 108 -13.96 -17.25 -9.11
CA ARG A 108 -12.92 -16.54 -8.36
C ARG A 108 -12.25 -15.45 -9.20
N ARG A 109 -11.88 -15.74 -10.46
CA ARG A 109 -11.28 -14.75 -11.36
C ARG A 109 -12.19 -13.54 -11.59
N LYS A 110 -13.51 -13.73 -11.75
CA LYS A 110 -14.46 -12.62 -11.88
C LYS A 110 -14.55 -11.77 -10.61
N ILE A 111 -14.57 -12.41 -9.43
CA ILE A 111 -14.54 -11.68 -8.14
C ILE A 111 -13.24 -10.86 -8.01
N THR A 112 -12.10 -11.42 -8.41
CA THR A 112 -10.84 -10.68 -8.45
C THR A 112 -10.91 -9.49 -9.42
N GLN A 113 -11.51 -9.64 -10.61
CA GLN A 113 -11.72 -8.52 -11.53
C GLN A 113 -12.56 -7.40 -10.90
N TYR A 114 -13.68 -7.74 -10.24
CA TYR A 114 -14.48 -6.75 -9.52
C TYR A 114 -13.69 -6.09 -8.38
N THR A 115 -12.84 -6.85 -7.69
CA THR A 115 -11.96 -6.31 -6.65
C THR A 115 -10.99 -5.28 -7.24
N ARG A 116 -10.40 -5.56 -8.41
CA ARG A 116 -9.52 -4.63 -9.11
C ARG A 116 -10.24 -3.33 -9.49
N TYR A 117 -11.45 -3.44 -10.05
CA TYR A 117 -12.25 -2.25 -10.37
C TYR A 117 -12.65 -1.45 -9.13
N GLY A 118 -13.08 -2.13 -8.07
CA GLY A 118 -13.39 -1.50 -6.79
C GLY A 118 -12.18 -0.81 -6.16
N THR A 119 -11.00 -1.41 -6.28
CA THR A 119 -9.72 -0.83 -5.82
C THR A 119 -9.44 0.50 -6.50
N VAL A 120 -9.54 0.55 -7.84
CA VAL A 120 -9.30 1.77 -8.61
C VAL A 120 -10.34 2.83 -8.24
N ALA A 121 -11.62 2.48 -8.17
CA ALA A 121 -12.69 3.40 -7.75
C ALA A 121 -12.47 3.97 -6.35
N LEU A 122 -12.16 3.12 -5.37
CA LEU A 122 -11.88 3.53 -4.00
C LEU A 122 -10.63 4.40 -3.92
N SER A 123 -9.58 4.07 -4.67
CA SER A 123 -8.35 4.87 -4.69
C SER A 123 -8.58 6.27 -5.24
N MET A 124 -9.47 6.43 -6.23
CA MET A 124 -9.81 7.76 -6.77
C MET A 124 -10.57 8.59 -5.74
N ILE A 125 -11.56 7.99 -5.07
CA ILE A 125 -12.36 8.66 -4.04
C ILE A 125 -11.49 9.04 -2.83
N GLN A 126 -10.69 8.08 -2.33
CA GLN A 126 -9.78 8.32 -1.20
C GLN A 126 -8.68 9.31 -1.57
N GLY A 127 -8.09 9.19 -2.76
CA GLY A 127 -7.09 10.12 -3.27
C GLY A 127 -7.64 11.54 -3.37
N PHE A 128 -8.90 11.71 -3.79
CA PHE A 128 -9.56 13.01 -3.82
C PHE A 128 -9.74 13.58 -2.41
N GLY A 129 -10.25 12.76 -1.48
CA GLY A 129 -10.42 13.17 -0.08
C GLY A 129 -9.10 13.60 0.58
N ILE A 130 -8.03 12.85 0.34
CA ILE A 130 -6.68 13.18 0.83
C ILE A 130 -6.17 14.46 0.17
N ALA A 131 -6.26 14.59 -1.16
CA ALA A 131 -5.77 15.76 -1.87
C ALA A 131 -6.50 17.04 -1.43
N TYR A 132 -7.82 16.97 -1.26
CA TYR A 132 -8.62 18.07 -0.74
C TYR A 132 -8.25 18.40 0.71
N GLY A 133 -8.09 17.38 1.57
CA GLY A 133 -7.66 17.57 2.95
C GLY A 133 -6.31 18.26 3.06
N LEU A 134 -5.31 17.80 2.30
CA LEU A 134 -3.96 18.34 2.33
C LEU A 134 -3.88 19.80 1.91
N GLN A 135 -4.73 20.26 0.98
CA GLN A 135 -4.79 21.68 0.60
C GLN A 135 -5.22 22.60 1.73
N HIS A 136 -5.99 22.08 2.69
CA HIS A 136 -6.48 22.83 3.85
C HIS A 136 -5.62 22.58 5.10
N MET A 137 -4.59 21.74 5.01
CA MET A 137 -3.69 21.44 6.11
C MET A 137 -2.45 22.34 6.08
N ALA A 138 -2.04 22.79 7.26
CA ALA A 138 -0.81 23.51 7.48
C ALA A 138 0.07 22.77 8.48
N SER A 139 1.38 22.92 8.32
CA SER A 139 2.38 22.50 9.31
C SER A 139 2.12 23.20 10.66
N PRO A 140 2.60 22.65 11.79
CA PRO A 140 2.58 23.35 13.08
C PRO A 140 3.25 24.74 13.05
N SER A 141 4.14 24.97 12.08
CA SER A 141 4.80 26.25 11.80
C SER A 141 3.96 27.24 10.97
N GLY A 142 2.76 26.84 10.54
CA GLY A 142 1.89 27.62 9.64
C GLY A 142 2.23 27.49 8.15
N ALA A 143 3.32 26.78 7.80
CA ALA A 143 3.69 26.55 6.41
C ALA A 143 2.65 25.67 5.69
N PRO A 144 2.19 26.04 4.48
CA PRO A 144 1.26 25.22 3.71
C PRO A 144 1.95 23.91 3.29
N ILE A 145 1.25 22.78 3.45
CA ILE A 145 1.78 21.48 3.02
C ILE A 145 1.75 21.35 1.49
N VAL A 146 0.79 22.00 0.83
CA VAL A 146 0.67 22.03 -0.63
C VAL A 146 1.29 23.32 -1.15
N LEU A 147 2.30 23.19 -2.02
CA LEU A 147 3.04 24.33 -2.57
C LEU A 147 2.16 25.25 -3.44
N GLN A 148 1.27 24.64 -4.22
CA GLN A 148 0.34 25.32 -5.11
C GLN A 148 -1.05 24.67 -5.01
N PRO A 149 -1.89 25.12 -4.06
CA PRO A 149 -3.25 24.61 -3.95
C PRO A 149 -4.08 25.00 -5.18
N GLY A 150 -4.98 24.11 -5.59
CA GLY A 150 -5.82 24.27 -6.76
C GLY A 150 -6.32 22.96 -7.36
N PHE A 151 -7.20 23.05 -8.36
CA PHE A 151 -7.78 21.87 -9.02
C PHE A 151 -6.72 21.01 -9.74
N SER A 152 -5.67 21.65 -10.27
CA SER A 152 -4.53 20.96 -10.90
C SER A 152 -3.82 20.02 -9.94
N PHE A 153 -3.57 20.45 -8.70
CA PHE A 153 -2.96 19.62 -7.67
C PHE A 153 -3.85 18.43 -7.31
N ILE A 154 -5.15 18.66 -7.14
CA ILE A 154 -6.09 17.58 -6.80
C ILE A 154 -6.06 16.51 -7.89
N MET A 155 -6.20 16.89 -9.15
CA MET A 155 -6.20 15.96 -10.27
C MET A 155 -4.86 15.21 -10.38
N MET A 156 -3.74 15.91 -10.25
CA MET A 156 -2.41 15.29 -10.28
C MET A 156 -2.22 14.29 -9.13
N THR A 157 -2.65 14.64 -7.92
CA THR A 157 -2.55 13.80 -6.73
C THR A 157 -3.43 12.57 -6.87
N VAL A 158 -4.68 12.73 -7.28
CA VAL A 158 -5.62 11.61 -7.52
C VAL A 158 -5.04 10.63 -8.53
N ILE A 159 -4.57 11.12 -9.68
CA ILE A 159 -3.97 10.27 -10.72
C ILE A 159 -2.73 9.56 -10.18
N THR A 160 -1.86 10.27 -9.46
CA THR A 160 -0.62 9.69 -8.93
C THR A 160 -0.89 8.60 -7.91
N LEU A 161 -1.79 8.85 -6.94
CA LEU A 161 -2.15 7.89 -5.90
C LEU A 161 -2.91 6.68 -6.46
N THR A 162 -3.81 6.90 -7.43
CA THR A 162 -4.53 5.81 -8.10
C THR A 162 -3.57 4.96 -8.93
N ALA A 163 -2.66 5.57 -9.70
CA ALA A 163 -1.65 4.86 -10.47
C ALA A 163 -0.69 4.08 -9.57
N GLY A 164 -0.24 4.69 -8.48
CA GLY A 164 0.60 4.03 -7.48
C GLY A 164 -0.09 2.84 -6.82
N THR A 165 -1.35 3.00 -6.40
CA THR A 165 -2.15 1.90 -5.83
C THR A 165 -2.35 0.77 -6.83
N ALA A 166 -2.68 1.07 -8.09
CA ALA A 166 -2.85 0.08 -9.13
C ALA A 166 -1.54 -0.69 -9.40
N PHE A 167 -0.40 0.00 -9.34
CA PHE A 167 0.91 -0.63 -9.46
C PHE A 167 1.25 -1.55 -8.28
N ILE A 168 0.96 -1.14 -7.04
CA ILE A 168 1.15 -2.00 -5.85
C ILE A 168 0.25 -3.24 -5.92
N MET A 169 -1.01 -3.06 -6.32
CA MET A 169 -1.94 -4.17 -6.54
C MET A 169 -1.36 -5.17 -7.56
N TRP A 170 -0.88 -4.66 -8.70
CA TRP A 170 -0.23 -5.47 -9.72
C TRP A 170 1.02 -6.19 -9.19
N LEU A 171 1.87 -5.52 -8.41
CA LEU A 171 3.03 -6.13 -7.76
C LEU A 171 2.60 -7.28 -6.83
N GLY A 172 1.60 -7.06 -5.99
CA GLY A 172 1.11 -8.07 -5.03
C GLY A 172 0.55 -9.30 -5.73
N GLU A 173 -0.21 -9.11 -6.79
CA GLU A 173 -0.72 -10.22 -7.61
C GLU A 173 0.42 -10.94 -8.33
N THR A 174 1.39 -10.22 -8.88
CA THR A 174 2.54 -10.80 -9.58
C THR A 174 3.42 -11.64 -8.64
N ILE A 175 3.61 -11.19 -7.40
CA ILE A 175 4.29 -11.98 -6.36
C ILE A 175 3.49 -13.23 -6.02
N THR A 176 2.16 -13.14 -5.98
CA THR A 176 1.30 -14.31 -5.68
C THR A 176 1.37 -15.36 -6.80
N GLU A 177 1.42 -14.92 -8.06
CA GLU A 177 1.48 -15.84 -9.22
C GLU A 177 2.86 -16.46 -9.44
N LYS A 178 3.93 -15.67 -9.31
CA LYS A 178 5.29 -16.08 -9.72
C LYS A 178 6.29 -16.17 -8.57
N GLY A 179 5.95 -15.59 -7.43
CA GLY A 179 6.79 -15.54 -6.23
C GLY A 179 6.44 -16.64 -5.22
N ILE A 180 6.60 -16.29 -3.95
CA ILE A 180 6.29 -17.17 -2.82
C ILE A 180 5.15 -16.60 -1.97
N GLY A 181 4.24 -17.45 -1.54
CA GLY A 181 3.15 -17.07 -0.62
C GLY A 181 2.13 -16.09 -1.22
N ASN A 182 1.53 -15.27 -0.36
CA ASN A 182 0.58 -14.23 -0.75
C ASN A 182 1.31 -12.88 -0.86
N GLY A 183 1.39 -12.35 -2.08
CA GLY A 183 2.15 -11.13 -2.35
C GLY A 183 1.61 -9.89 -1.66
N ILE A 184 0.30 -9.77 -1.47
CA ILE A 184 -0.31 -8.67 -0.73
C ILE A 184 0.11 -8.72 0.74
N SER A 185 0.04 -9.91 1.35
CA SER A 185 0.52 -10.10 2.72
C SER A 185 2.01 -9.78 2.88
N LEU A 186 2.83 -10.15 1.88
CA LEU A 186 4.26 -9.86 1.88
C LEU A 186 4.57 -8.37 1.73
N ILE A 187 3.79 -7.61 0.94
CA ILE A 187 3.94 -6.16 0.83
C ILE A 187 3.67 -5.48 2.17
N ILE A 188 2.59 -5.88 2.86
CA ILE A 188 2.27 -5.36 4.21
C ILE A 188 3.40 -5.70 5.19
N PHE A 189 3.83 -6.97 5.19
CA PHE A 189 4.90 -7.44 6.06
C PHE A 189 6.21 -6.66 5.80
N ALA A 190 6.58 -6.47 4.54
CA ALA A 190 7.75 -5.68 4.18
C ALA A 190 7.64 -4.22 4.66
N GLY A 191 6.46 -3.61 4.53
CA GLY A 191 6.20 -2.26 5.04
C GLY A 191 6.45 -2.13 6.55
N ILE A 192 5.95 -3.08 7.34
CA ILE A 192 6.11 -3.09 8.80
C ILE A 192 7.57 -3.40 9.19
N VAL A 193 8.16 -4.45 8.62
CA VAL A 193 9.51 -4.93 9.00
C VAL A 193 10.59 -3.91 8.65
N CYS A 194 10.42 -3.10 7.62
CA CYS A 194 11.36 -2.03 7.30
C CYS A 194 11.53 -0.99 8.44
N ARG A 195 10.56 -0.85 9.35
CA ARG A 195 10.65 0.10 10.48
C ARG A 195 11.22 -0.52 11.76
N PHE A 196 11.26 -1.87 11.83
CA PHE A 196 11.74 -2.60 13.01
C PHE A 196 13.20 -2.28 13.39
N PRO A 197 14.18 -2.26 12.45
CA PRO A 197 15.57 -1.94 12.78
C PRO A 197 15.73 -0.54 13.38
N ALA A 198 15.02 0.46 12.84
CA ALA A 198 15.04 1.82 13.34
C ALA A 198 14.40 1.93 14.73
N ALA A 199 13.31 1.19 14.98
CA ALA A 199 12.66 1.13 16.29
C ALA A 199 13.60 0.55 17.35
N ILE A 200 14.26 -0.59 17.07
CA ILE A 200 15.22 -1.21 17.99
C ILE A 200 16.40 -0.27 18.27
N ALA A 201 16.95 0.36 17.23
CA ALA A 201 18.04 1.32 17.39
C ALA A 201 17.63 2.54 18.24
N SER A 202 16.37 2.98 18.15
CA SER A 202 15.84 4.07 18.97
C SER A 202 15.67 3.66 20.44
N THR A 203 15.25 2.42 20.71
CA THR A 203 15.14 1.89 22.08
C THR A 203 16.50 1.70 22.73
N TRP A 204 17.54 1.33 21.99
CA TRP A 204 18.90 1.22 22.52
C TRP A 204 19.60 2.57 22.77
N ARG A 205 19.07 3.67 22.23
CA ARG A 205 19.57 5.03 22.47
C ARG A 205 18.89 5.73 23.67
N LEU A 206 17.81 5.15 24.19
CA LEU A 206 17.13 5.53 25.43
C LEU A 206 17.79 4.85 26.63
#